data_AF-A0A0M2Q2U9-F1
#
_entry.id   AF-A0A0M2Q2U9-F1
#
_cell.length_a   1.000
_cell.length_b   1.000
_cell.length_c   1.000
_cell.angle_alpha   90.00
_cell.angle_beta   90.00
_cell.angle_gamma   90.00
#
_symmetry.space_group_name_H-M   'P 1'
#
loop_
_entity.id
_entity.type
_entity.pdbx_description
1 polymer ?
#
loop_
_entity_poly.entity_id
_entity_poly.type
_entity_poly.pdbx_seq_one_letter_code
_entity_poly.pdbx_strand_id
1 'polypeptide(L)'
;MDDQELTALLGDLESDRVERKASTSDGKKIRQAICAFANDLPNHKKSGVLFVGVKDNGTCANLSITDELLLSLSSIRSEGKILPFPVLQVNKRILDGCELAVVIVEPSDAPPVRFDGRTYIRVGPRRATATPEEERRLNEKRRARDLPFDLQSLPSTSLADLNLEFFQQSYLPVTLAPDVLEENQRSLDQQLASARFTTPPPESCPTVLGILTIGKEPRFFVPGHYVQFLRVDGTELGDPIKDQKEISGSLLDILRILDETLQINIATASDITRQSLEIQQPDYPIQALQQLARNAVMHRSYEQTNAPVKVYWFNDRIEIQNPGGLFGQVNQANFGQGGTDYRNPHLAGVMKDLGYVQRFGYGIPTAKRALERNGNPPPEFSLDDTFTSVIIRSKP
;
A
#
# COMPACT_ATOMS: atom_id res chain seq x y z
N MET A 1 21.20 6.74 21.67
CA MET A 1 21.95 6.04 22.73
C MET A 1 22.80 7.05 23.47
N ASP A 2 22.85 6.97 24.80
CA ASP A 2 23.69 7.82 25.64
C ASP A 2 25.05 7.16 25.94
N ASP A 3 25.95 7.90 26.59
CA ASP A 3 27.31 7.41 26.86
C ASP A 3 27.34 6.30 27.92
N GLN A 4 26.36 6.24 28.82
CA GLN A 4 26.26 5.18 29.83
C GLN A 4 25.89 3.84 29.17
N GLU A 5 24.91 3.84 28.28
CA GLU A 5 24.47 2.66 27.53
C GLU A 5 25.59 2.17 26.59
N LEU A 6 26.31 3.09 25.94
CA LEU A 6 27.46 2.74 25.10
C LEU A 6 28.61 2.12 25.92
N THR A 7 28.88 2.64 27.11
CA THR A 7 29.91 2.08 28.01
C THR A 7 29.53 0.69 28.49
N ALA A 8 28.25 0.46 28.82
CA ALA A 8 27.75 -0.86 29.18
C ALA A 8 27.92 -1.88 28.04
N LEU A 9 27.56 -1.50 26.80
CA LEU A 9 27.76 -2.35 25.62
C LEU A 9 29.24 -2.57 25.30
N LEU A 10 30.10 -1.60 25.60
CA LEU A 10 31.54 -1.71 25.40
C LEU A 10 32.15 -2.78 26.32
N GLY A 11 31.69 -2.87 27.57
CA GLY A 11 32.19 -3.81 28.59
C GLY A 11 31.56 -5.21 28.58
N ASP A 12 30.45 -5.42 27.88
CA ASP A 12 29.75 -6.72 27.82
C ASP A 12 30.43 -7.74 26.88
N LEU A 13 30.05 -9.01 26.95
CA LEU A 13 30.47 -10.03 25.98
C LEU A 13 30.05 -9.62 24.56
N GLU A 14 30.81 -10.04 23.54
CA GLU A 14 30.38 -9.82 22.16
C GLU A 14 28.98 -10.44 21.94
N SER A 15 28.03 -9.58 21.59
CA SER A 15 26.66 -9.95 21.27
C SER A 15 26.41 -9.81 19.78
N ASP A 16 25.24 -10.24 19.35
CA ASP A 16 24.71 -10.00 18.01
C ASP A 16 24.47 -8.51 17.70
N ARG A 17 24.57 -7.62 18.71
CA ARG A 17 24.39 -6.16 18.58
C ARG A 17 25.69 -5.36 18.69
N VAL A 18 26.82 -5.95 19.07
CA VAL A 18 28.07 -5.22 19.29
C VAL A 18 29.20 -5.78 18.43
N GLU A 19 29.98 -4.92 17.79
CA GLU A 19 31.23 -5.28 17.12
C GLU A 19 32.35 -4.34 17.56
N ARG A 20 33.53 -4.90 17.86
CA ARG A 20 34.74 -4.12 18.17
C ARG A 20 35.75 -4.27 17.06
N LYS A 21 36.42 -3.17 16.70
CA LYS A 21 37.50 -3.15 15.71
C LYS A 21 38.60 -2.20 16.15
N ALA A 22 39.84 -2.70 16.15
CA ALA A 22 41.00 -1.89 16.51
C ALA A 22 41.30 -0.79 15.48
N SER A 23 40.96 -1.03 14.21
CA SER A 23 41.21 -0.12 13.08
C SER A 23 40.15 -0.29 11.97
N THR A 24 40.20 0.60 10.97
CA THR A 24 39.35 0.54 9.76
C THR A 24 39.96 -0.24 8.60
N SER A 25 41.13 -0.87 8.79
CA SER A 25 41.82 -1.62 7.73
C SER A 25 40.97 -2.78 7.18
N ASP A 26 40.11 -3.36 8.01
CA ASP A 26 39.16 -4.40 7.63
C ASP A 26 37.82 -3.82 7.10
N GLY A 27 37.89 -2.90 6.13
CA GLY A 27 36.71 -2.21 5.60
C GLY A 27 35.61 -3.15 5.06
N LYS A 28 35.97 -4.36 4.60
CA LYS A 28 34.99 -5.38 4.20
C LYS A 28 34.21 -5.94 5.40
N LYS A 29 34.89 -6.24 6.51
CA LYS A 29 34.25 -6.79 7.73
C LYS A 29 33.35 -5.76 8.40
N ILE A 30 33.72 -4.48 8.33
CA ILE A 30 32.88 -3.36 8.80
C ILE A 30 31.57 -3.32 8.03
N ARG A 31 31.62 -3.33 6.68
CA ARG A 31 30.41 -3.34 5.83
C ARG A 31 29.55 -4.58 6.07
N GLN A 32 30.17 -5.75 6.25
CA GLN A 32 29.45 -6.98 6.62
C GLN A 32 28.77 -6.87 7.99
N ALA A 33 29.41 -6.24 8.98
CA ALA A 33 28.81 -6.01 10.29
C ALA A 33 27.62 -5.06 10.20
N ILE A 34 27.76 -3.94 9.48
CA ILE A 34 26.68 -2.98 9.24
C ILE A 34 25.47 -3.68 8.56
N CYS A 35 25.72 -4.46 7.51
CA CYS A 35 24.69 -5.24 6.83
C CYS A 35 24.00 -6.24 7.78
N ALA A 36 24.76 -6.92 8.64
CA ALA A 36 24.21 -7.86 9.61
C ALA A 36 23.38 -7.19 10.71
N PHE A 37 23.82 -6.04 11.22
CA PHE A 37 23.05 -5.26 12.20
C PHE A 37 21.75 -4.73 11.60
N ALA A 38 21.79 -4.23 10.36
CA ALA A 38 20.60 -3.77 9.67
C ALA A 38 19.59 -4.90 9.40
N ASN A 39 20.05 -6.15 9.25
CA ASN A 39 19.15 -7.31 9.07
C ASN A 39 18.46 -7.77 10.35
N ASP A 40 19.04 -7.50 11.53
CA ASP A 40 18.51 -7.86 12.86
C ASP A 40 17.73 -9.20 12.85
N LEU A 41 18.37 -10.29 12.39
CA LEU A 41 17.70 -11.59 12.28
C LEU A 41 17.05 -12.04 13.61
N PRO A 42 17.70 -11.87 14.78
CA PRO A 42 17.12 -12.19 16.09
C PRO A 42 15.90 -11.33 16.50
N ASN A 43 15.64 -10.23 15.79
CA ASN A 43 14.48 -9.34 15.99
C ASN A 43 14.50 -8.54 17.30
N HIS A 44 15.67 -8.07 17.72
CA HIS A 44 15.77 -7.24 18.93
C HIS A 44 15.06 -5.89 18.77
N LYS A 45 14.89 -5.40 17.53
CA LYS A 45 14.36 -4.07 17.21
C LYS A 45 15.14 -2.94 17.90
N LYS A 46 16.43 -3.16 18.14
CA LYS A 46 17.33 -2.21 18.78
C LYS A 46 18.55 -2.01 17.92
N SER A 47 19.13 -0.81 17.97
CA SER A 47 20.29 -0.43 17.18
C SER A 47 21.50 -1.33 17.48
N GLY A 48 22.26 -1.68 16.44
CA GLY A 48 23.56 -2.31 16.56
C GLY A 48 24.66 -1.26 16.68
N VAL A 49 25.74 -1.57 17.40
CA VAL A 49 26.83 -0.64 17.68
C VAL A 49 28.16 -1.24 17.23
N LEU A 50 28.87 -0.50 16.38
CA LEU A 50 30.24 -0.80 15.99
C LEU A 50 31.19 0.21 16.63
N PHE A 51 32.10 -0.28 17.46
CA PHE A 51 33.17 0.50 18.07
C PHE A 51 34.45 0.36 17.25
N VAL A 52 35.00 1.49 16.80
CA VAL A 52 36.27 1.58 16.08
C VAL A 52 37.30 2.29 16.96
N GLY A 53 38.48 1.70 17.10
CA GLY A 53 39.53 2.14 18.03
C GLY A 53 39.64 1.28 19.30
N VAL A 54 38.99 0.12 19.34
CA VAL A 54 38.97 -0.81 20.49
C VAL A 54 39.35 -2.22 20.03
N LYS A 55 40.16 -2.92 20.82
CA LYS A 55 40.45 -4.34 20.63
C LYS A 55 39.25 -5.21 21.02
N ASP A 56 39.26 -6.48 20.61
CA ASP A 56 38.15 -7.41 20.85
C ASP A 56 37.84 -7.59 22.36
N ASN A 57 38.84 -7.41 23.23
CA ASN A 57 38.73 -7.47 24.69
C ASN A 57 38.22 -6.17 25.35
N GLY A 58 37.80 -5.16 24.59
CA GLY A 58 37.33 -3.88 25.13
C GLY A 58 38.44 -2.87 25.46
N THR A 59 39.72 -3.25 25.34
CA THR A 59 40.84 -2.34 25.61
C THR A 59 41.16 -1.44 24.43
N CYS A 60 41.74 -0.29 24.71
CA CYS A 60 41.91 0.78 23.74
C CYS A 60 43.02 0.46 22.74
N ALA A 61 42.76 0.71 21.46
CA ALA A 61 43.71 0.49 20.38
C ALA A 61 44.59 1.73 20.10
N ASN A 62 44.35 2.85 20.80
CA ASN A 62 45.04 4.14 20.62
C ASN A 62 45.01 4.64 19.17
N LEU A 63 43.88 4.45 18.49
CA LEU A 63 43.65 4.96 17.15
C LEU A 63 43.27 6.45 17.23
N SER A 64 43.95 7.31 16.48
CA SER A 64 43.57 8.72 16.36
C SER A 64 42.24 8.85 15.59
N ILE A 65 41.20 9.33 16.26
CA ILE A 65 39.89 9.56 15.64
C ILE A 65 39.87 10.96 15.01
N THR A 66 40.10 11.00 13.69
CA THR A 66 40.11 12.23 12.87
C THR A 66 38.77 12.44 12.17
N ASP A 67 38.51 13.66 11.70
CA ASP A 67 37.30 13.97 10.92
C ASP A 67 37.24 13.15 9.61
N GLU A 68 38.39 12.92 8.98
CA GLU A 68 38.50 12.08 7.79
C GLU A 68 38.03 10.64 8.05
N LEU A 69 38.37 10.09 9.23
CA LEU A 69 37.91 8.76 9.64
C LEU A 69 36.38 8.72 9.79
N LEU A 70 35.79 9.72 10.44
CA LEU A 70 34.33 9.81 10.63
C LEU A 70 33.60 9.97 9.29
N LEU A 71 34.14 10.77 8.38
CA LEU A 71 33.62 10.91 7.01
C LEU A 71 33.71 9.61 6.24
N SER A 72 34.83 8.88 6.34
CA SER A 72 34.97 7.57 5.68
C SER A 72 33.93 6.56 6.16
N LEU A 73 33.65 6.51 7.48
CA LEU A 73 32.66 5.60 8.06
C LEU A 73 31.23 5.99 7.71
N SER A 74 30.92 7.29 7.70
CA SER A 74 29.58 7.76 7.31
C SER A 74 29.32 7.58 5.81
N SER A 75 30.35 7.66 4.97
CA SER A 75 30.24 7.45 3.52
C SER A 75 29.78 6.04 3.14
N ILE A 76 30.02 5.03 4.00
CA ILE A 76 29.58 3.64 3.80
C ILE A 76 28.08 3.54 3.50
N ARG A 77 27.28 4.43 4.09
CA ARG A 77 25.84 4.52 3.81
C ARG A 77 25.52 4.69 2.33
N SER A 78 26.30 5.53 1.65
CA SER A 78 26.00 6.07 0.32
C SER A 78 26.87 5.47 -0.79
N GLU A 79 27.76 4.52 -0.48
CA GLU A 79 28.65 3.87 -1.45
C GLU A 79 27.93 2.98 -2.49
N GLY A 80 26.64 2.68 -2.31
CA GLY A 80 25.89 1.80 -3.22
C GLY A 80 26.12 0.30 -3.03
N LYS A 81 27.02 -0.12 -2.13
CA LYS A 81 27.35 -1.53 -1.90
C LYS A 81 26.42 -2.24 -0.92
N ILE A 82 25.78 -1.50 -0.03
CA ILE A 82 24.79 -2.01 0.94
C ILE A 82 23.41 -1.52 0.49
N LEU A 83 22.53 -2.46 0.14
CA LEU A 83 21.18 -2.17 -0.36
C LEU A 83 20.13 -3.05 0.36
N PRO A 84 18.99 -2.49 0.80
CA PRO A 84 18.67 -1.06 0.89
C PRO A 84 19.68 -0.25 1.74
N PHE A 85 19.73 1.07 1.54
CA PHE A 85 20.69 1.92 2.25
C PHE A 85 20.46 1.84 3.77
N PRO A 86 21.51 1.59 4.57
CA PRO A 86 21.37 1.51 6.02
C PRO A 86 21.15 2.90 6.64
N VAL A 87 20.52 2.98 7.81
CA VAL A 87 20.48 4.22 8.60
C VAL A 87 21.62 4.17 9.61
N LEU A 88 22.55 5.11 9.51
CA LEU A 88 23.79 5.16 10.30
C LEU A 88 23.90 6.49 11.05
N GLN A 89 24.39 6.44 12.29
CA GLN A 89 24.91 7.60 13.02
C GLN A 89 26.37 7.32 13.38
N VAL A 90 27.27 8.26 13.05
CA VAL A 90 28.71 8.11 13.30
C VAL A 90 29.16 9.28 14.17
N ASN A 91 29.68 8.98 15.36
CA ASN A 91 30.10 10.00 16.33
C ASN A 91 31.48 9.64 16.92
N LYS A 92 32.31 10.65 17.18
CA LYS A 92 33.45 10.52 18.10
C LYS A 92 32.93 10.53 19.53
N ARG A 93 33.38 9.58 20.35
CA ARG A 93 33.05 9.50 21.78
C ARG A 93 34.30 9.19 22.61
N ILE A 94 34.28 9.59 23.87
CA ILE A 94 35.30 9.24 24.86
C ILE A 94 34.62 8.35 25.89
N LEU A 95 34.89 7.05 25.85
CA LEU A 95 34.32 6.06 26.78
C LEU A 95 35.47 5.44 27.58
N ASP A 96 35.32 5.34 28.90
CA ASP A 96 36.37 4.85 29.83
C ASP A 96 37.77 5.47 29.61
N GLY A 97 37.80 6.75 29.22
CA GLY A 97 39.06 7.48 28.96
C GLY A 97 39.68 7.24 27.59
N CYS A 98 38.98 6.54 26.68
CA CYS A 98 39.48 6.20 25.35
C CYS A 98 38.68 6.84 24.23
N GLU A 99 39.38 7.40 23.25
CA GLU A 99 38.77 8.02 22.08
C GLU A 99 38.40 6.97 21.03
N LEU A 100 37.10 6.90 20.70
CA LEU A 100 36.54 5.90 19.81
C LEU A 100 35.65 6.55 18.75
N ALA A 101 35.56 5.94 17.57
CA ALA A 101 34.47 6.21 16.64
C ALA A 101 33.35 5.18 16.85
N VAL A 102 32.15 5.67 17.15
CA VAL A 102 30.96 4.85 17.40
C VAL A 102 30.03 4.97 16.21
N VAL A 103 29.76 3.84 15.55
CA VAL A 103 28.81 3.73 14.45
C VAL A 103 27.57 2.99 14.97
N ILE A 104 26.46 3.71 15.07
CA ILE A 104 25.15 3.17 15.44
C ILE A 104 24.40 2.84 14.15
N VAL A 105 23.94 1.60 14.03
CA VAL A 105 23.22 1.07 12.87
C VAL A 105 21.81 0.74 13.30
N GLU A 106 20.81 1.39 12.69
CA GLU A 106 19.41 1.03 12.95
C GLU A 106 19.02 -0.24 12.15
N PRO A 107 18.19 -1.12 12.72
CA PRO A 107 17.54 -2.19 11.96
C PRO A 107 16.79 -1.62 10.76
N SER A 108 16.91 -2.29 9.60
CA SER A 108 16.25 -1.85 8.38
C SER A 108 14.76 -2.15 8.40
N ASP A 109 13.98 -1.26 7.78
CA ASP A 109 12.57 -1.49 7.52
C ASP A 109 12.29 -2.40 6.33
N ALA A 110 13.31 -2.69 5.51
CA ALA A 110 13.19 -3.50 4.30
C ALA A 110 14.26 -4.61 4.18
N PRO A 111 14.38 -5.54 5.15
CA PRO A 111 15.29 -6.69 5.03
C PRO A 111 14.84 -7.66 3.91
N PRO A 112 15.72 -8.49 3.31
CA PRO A 112 17.14 -8.58 3.59
C PRO A 112 17.94 -7.42 2.98
N VAL A 113 18.72 -6.75 3.83
CA VAL A 113 19.81 -5.88 3.43
C VAL A 113 20.97 -6.75 2.94
N ARG A 114 21.55 -6.38 1.81
CA ARG A 114 22.63 -7.12 1.15
C ARG A 114 23.86 -6.24 1.00
N PHE A 115 25.03 -6.82 1.23
CA PHE A 115 26.32 -6.21 0.91
C PHE A 115 26.96 -6.97 -0.26
N ASP A 116 27.22 -6.28 -1.38
CA ASP A 116 27.70 -6.87 -2.64
C ASP A 116 26.87 -8.12 -3.06
N GLY A 117 25.55 -8.00 -2.96
CA GLY A 117 24.59 -9.04 -3.36
C GLY A 117 24.45 -10.22 -2.37
N ARG A 118 25.16 -10.21 -1.25
CA ARG A 118 25.06 -11.27 -0.21
C ARG A 118 24.39 -10.76 1.05
N THR A 119 23.48 -11.56 1.61
CA THR A 119 22.82 -11.28 2.89
C THR A 119 23.71 -11.75 4.04
N TYR A 120 24.13 -10.83 4.91
CA TYR A 120 24.90 -11.16 6.12
C TYR A 120 24.01 -11.05 7.35
N ILE A 121 24.21 -11.95 8.31
CA ILE A 121 23.45 -12.04 9.56
C ILE A 121 24.41 -12.33 10.72
N ARG A 122 23.91 -12.16 11.95
CA ARG A 122 24.59 -12.58 13.17
C ARG A 122 24.01 -13.89 13.68
N VAL A 123 24.88 -14.80 14.07
CA VAL A 123 24.55 -16.03 14.82
C VAL A 123 25.39 -15.98 16.09
N GLY A 124 24.80 -15.44 17.16
CA GLY A 124 25.54 -15.04 18.36
C GLY A 124 26.61 -13.98 18.05
N PRO A 125 27.85 -14.10 18.56
CA PRO A 125 28.91 -13.12 18.29
C PRO A 125 29.45 -13.20 16.85
N ARG A 126 29.17 -14.27 16.11
CA ARG A 126 29.75 -14.50 14.78
C ARG A 126 28.87 -13.94 13.67
N ARG A 127 29.52 -13.41 12.63
CA ARG A 127 28.87 -13.09 11.35
C ARG A 127 28.80 -14.35 10.48
N ALA A 128 27.69 -14.57 9.82
CA ALA A 128 27.49 -15.62 8.83
C ALA A 128 26.79 -15.07 7.59
N THR A 129 26.88 -15.80 6.48
CA THR A 129 26.01 -15.57 5.32
C THR A 129 24.68 -16.27 5.58
N ALA A 130 23.56 -15.59 5.30
CA ALA A 130 22.24 -16.15 5.54
C ALA A 130 21.99 -17.36 4.64
N THR A 131 21.38 -18.40 5.22
CA THR A 131 20.82 -19.52 4.48
C THR A 131 19.53 -19.10 3.76
N PRO A 132 19.04 -19.88 2.76
CA PRO A 132 17.77 -19.58 2.10
C PRO A 132 16.57 -19.50 3.07
N GLU A 133 16.56 -20.30 4.14
CA GLU A 133 15.51 -20.24 5.16
C GLU A 133 15.58 -18.94 5.98
N GLU A 134 16.77 -18.50 6.36
CA GLU A 134 16.97 -17.23 7.07
C GLU A 134 16.66 -16.03 6.17
N GLU A 135 17.04 -16.07 4.88
CA GLU A 135 16.60 -15.07 3.91
C GLU A 135 15.07 -15.06 3.77
N ARG A 136 14.41 -16.23 3.81
CA ARG A 136 12.94 -16.30 3.82
C ARG A 136 12.37 -15.62 5.05
N ARG A 137 12.92 -15.87 6.24
CA ARG A 137 12.51 -15.19 7.50
C ARG A 137 12.72 -13.67 7.44
N LEU A 138 13.82 -13.20 6.85
CA LEU A 138 14.07 -11.77 6.63
C LEU A 138 13.08 -11.16 5.63
N ASN A 139 12.78 -11.85 4.54
CA ASN A 139 11.73 -11.44 3.59
C ASN A 139 10.34 -11.42 4.23
N GLU A 140 10.03 -12.36 5.13
CA GLU A 140 8.79 -12.37 5.92
C GLU A 140 8.70 -11.16 6.85
N LYS A 141 9.81 -10.75 7.49
CA LYS A 141 9.86 -9.51 8.29
C LYS A 141 9.61 -8.25 7.45
N ARG A 142 10.17 -8.21 6.23
CA ARG A 142 9.86 -7.14 5.28
C ARG A 142 8.39 -7.19 4.85
N ARG A 143 7.83 -8.36 4.60
CA ARG A 143 6.39 -8.52 4.29
C ARG A 143 5.46 -8.11 5.44
N ALA A 144 5.91 -8.19 6.69
CA ALA A 144 5.16 -7.64 7.81
C ALA A 144 5.11 -6.10 7.80
N ARG A 145 6.00 -5.44 7.06
CA ARG A 145 6.04 -3.98 6.81
C ARG A 145 5.51 -3.58 5.42
N ASP A 146 5.62 -4.45 4.42
CA ASP A 146 5.00 -4.34 3.08
C ASP A 146 3.52 -4.78 3.13
N LEU A 147 2.76 -4.35 4.15
CA LEU A 147 1.31 -4.52 4.14
C LEU A 147 0.75 -3.79 2.91
N PRO A 148 -0.22 -4.39 2.19
CA PRO A 148 -0.98 -3.66 1.18
C PRO A 148 -1.46 -2.32 1.75
N PHE A 149 -1.46 -1.27 0.93
CA PHE A 149 -1.76 0.09 1.40
C PHE A 149 -3.08 0.17 2.17
N ASP A 150 -4.09 -0.61 1.75
CA ASP A 150 -5.39 -0.68 2.43
C ASP A 150 -5.32 -1.26 3.85
N LEU A 151 -4.27 -1.97 4.25
CA LEU A 151 -4.06 -2.44 5.64
C LEU A 151 -3.13 -1.57 6.48
N GLN A 152 -2.51 -0.54 5.91
CA GLN A 152 -1.64 0.33 6.69
C GLN A 152 -2.46 1.11 7.72
N SER A 153 -1.95 1.18 8.96
CA SER A 153 -2.55 1.98 10.03
C SER A 153 -2.35 3.47 9.76
N LEU A 154 -3.31 4.31 10.14
CA LEU A 154 -3.23 5.76 10.10
C LEU A 154 -3.07 6.31 11.53
N PRO A 155 -1.85 6.59 12.02
CA PRO A 155 -1.63 6.94 13.44
C PRO A 155 -2.30 8.23 13.89
N SER A 156 -2.65 9.12 12.95
CA SER A 156 -3.38 10.37 13.23
C SER A 156 -4.90 10.18 13.35
N THR A 157 -5.39 8.94 13.35
CA THR A 157 -6.82 8.60 13.42
C THR A 157 -7.15 7.82 14.68
N SER A 158 -8.43 7.82 15.04
CA SER A 158 -8.99 7.10 16.18
C SER A 158 -10.32 6.46 15.83
N LEU A 159 -10.86 5.63 16.73
CA LEU A 159 -12.20 5.06 16.56
C LEU A 159 -13.31 6.12 16.42
N ALA A 160 -13.09 7.35 16.89
CA ALA A 160 -14.04 8.45 16.74
C ALA A 160 -14.20 8.90 15.28
N ASP A 161 -13.21 8.63 14.42
CA ASP A 161 -13.25 8.96 13.00
C ASP A 161 -14.03 7.91 12.19
N LEU A 162 -14.41 6.79 12.81
CA LEU A 162 -15.18 5.71 12.20
C LEU A 162 -16.66 5.83 12.56
N ASN A 163 -17.52 5.48 11.61
CA ASN A 163 -18.95 5.30 11.80
C ASN A 163 -19.22 3.89 12.31
N LEU A 164 -19.09 3.73 13.64
CA LEU A 164 -19.28 2.45 14.33
C LEU A 164 -20.72 1.92 14.24
N GLU A 165 -21.70 2.82 14.17
CA GLU A 165 -23.10 2.46 14.00
C GLU A 165 -23.32 1.80 12.63
N PHE A 166 -22.81 2.42 11.56
CA PHE A 166 -22.86 1.83 10.22
C PHE A 166 -22.14 0.46 10.18
N PHE A 167 -20.98 0.34 10.83
CA PHE A 167 -20.27 -0.94 10.91
C PHE A 167 -21.16 -2.04 11.51
N GLN A 168 -21.80 -1.77 12.66
CA GLN A 168 -22.59 -2.76 13.37
C GLN A 168 -23.94 -3.05 12.70
N GLN A 169 -24.63 -2.01 12.20
CA GLN A 169 -25.99 -2.13 11.69
C GLN A 169 -26.08 -2.40 10.19
N SER A 170 -25.05 -2.06 9.40
CA SER A 170 -25.08 -2.17 7.94
C SER A 170 -24.01 -3.10 7.38
N TYR A 171 -22.77 -3.03 7.89
CA TYR A 171 -21.69 -3.87 7.36
C TYR A 171 -21.74 -5.31 7.89
N LEU A 172 -21.81 -5.50 9.21
CA LEU A 172 -21.83 -6.85 9.79
C LEU A 172 -23.02 -7.72 9.32
N PRO A 173 -24.27 -7.22 9.25
CA PRO A 173 -25.42 -8.05 8.84
C PRO A 173 -25.38 -8.51 7.38
N VAL A 174 -24.63 -7.81 6.52
CA VAL A 174 -24.46 -8.18 5.10
C VAL A 174 -23.29 -9.15 4.92
N THR A 175 -22.29 -9.10 5.80
CA THR A 175 -21.05 -9.88 5.67
C THR A 175 -21.03 -11.17 6.49
N LEU A 176 -21.87 -11.28 7.52
CA LEU A 176 -21.98 -12.45 8.40
C LEU A 176 -23.39 -13.02 8.37
N ALA A 177 -23.51 -14.33 8.53
CA ALA A 177 -24.79 -14.99 8.72
C ALA A 177 -25.41 -14.58 10.09
N PRO A 178 -26.75 -14.50 10.21
CA PRO A 178 -27.40 -14.04 11.44
C PRO A 178 -27.03 -14.83 12.69
N ASP A 179 -26.93 -16.15 12.58
CA ASP A 179 -26.51 -17.05 13.66
C ASP A 179 -25.07 -16.78 14.12
N VAL A 180 -24.15 -16.56 13.17
CA VAL A 180 -22.75 -16.19 13.47
C VAL A 180 -22.67 -14.84 14.18
N LEU A 181 -23.55 -13.90 13.82
CA LEU A 181 -23.58 -12.57 14.43
C LEU A 181 -24.14 -12.62 15.86
N GLU A 182 -25.21 -13.40 16.10
CA GLU A 182 -25.80 -13.61 17.42
C GLU A 182 -24.83 -14.30 18.40
N GLU A 183 -24.03 -15.26 17.91
CA GLU A 183 -23.02 -15.96 18.71
C GLU A 183 -21.70 -15.17 18.88
N ASN A 184 -21.55 -14.00 18.23
CA ASN A 184 -20.30 -13.26 18.24
C ASN A 184 -20.07 -12.52 19.56
N GLN A 185 -19.33 -13.15 20.47
CA GLN A 185 -18.98 -12.60 21.79
C GLN A 185 -17.77 -11.66 21.79
N ARG A 186 -17.22 -11.30 20.62
CA ARG A 186 -16.06 -10.40 20.52
C ARG A 186 -16.43 -8.99 20.92
N SER A 187 -15.50 -8.27 21.57
CA SER A 187 -15.63 -6.83 21.78
C SER A 187 -15.64 -6.06 20.45
N LEU A 188 -16.15 -4.82 20.45
CA LEU A 188 -16.18 -3.99 19.24
C LEU A 188 -14.80 -3.84 18.59
N ASP A 189 -13.76 -3.57 19.38
CA ASP A 189 -12.37 -3.48 18.90
C ASP A 189 -11.90 -4.76 18.23
N GLN A 190 -12.25 -5.92 18.79
CA GLN A 190 -11.91 -7.22 18.21
C GLN A 190 -12.70 -7.48 16.92
N GLN A 191 -13.96 -7.04 16.84
CA GLN A 191 -14.77 -7.13 15.63
C GLN A 191 -14.16 -6.27 14.51
N LEU A 192 -13.83 -5.00 14.79
CA LEU A 192 -13.18 -4.09 13.85
C LEU A 192 -11.82 -4.63 13.36
N ALA A 193 -11.00 -5.14 14.28
CA ALA A 193 -9.72 -5.73 13.93
C ALA A 193 -9.88 -7.01 13.08
N SER A 194 -10.91 -7.83 13.36
CA SER A 194 -11.20 -9.03 12.56
C SER A 194 -11.65 -8.69 11.12
N ALA A 195 -12.38 -7.58 10.96
CA ALA A 195 -12.71 -7.00 9.67
C ALA A 195 -11.56 -6.20 9.03
N ARG A 196 -10.43 -6.07 9.74
CA ARG A 196 -9.22 -5.32 9.33
C ARG A 196 -9.44 -3.82 9.18
N PHE A 197 -10.49 -3.27 9.79
CA PHE A 197 -10.76 -1.83 9.81
C PHE A 197 -9.90 -1.09 10.84
N THR A 198 -9.36 -1.83 11.81
CA THR A 198 -8.37 -1.32 12.77
C THR A 198 -7.22 -2.31 12.93
N THR A 199 -6.10 -1.83 13.48
CA THR A 199 -5.05 -2.71 14.02
C THR A 199 -5.59 -3.51 15.21
N PRO A 200 -4.98 -4.66 15.53
CA PRO A 200 -5.34 -5.42 16.71
C PRO A 200 -5.17 -4.59 18.01
N PRO A 201 -5.98 -4.84 19.04
CA PRO A 201 -5.78 -4.25 20.37
C PRO A 201 -4.36 -4.54 20.92
N PRO A 202 -3.78 -3.66 21.76
CA PRO A 202 -4.43 -2.55 22.48
C PRO A 202 -4.41 -1.19 21.75
N GLU A 203 -3.70 -1.04 20.63
CA GLU A 203 -3.58 0.26 19.93
C GLU A 203 -4.85 0.63 19.16
N SER A 204 -5.56 -0.35 18.57
CA SER A 204 -6.85 -0.18 17.86
C SER A 204 -6.89 1.02 16.90
N CYS A 205 -5.81 1.25 16.14
CA CYS A 205 -5.71 2.35 15.19
C CYS A 205 -6.44 2.02 13.89
N PRO A 206 -7.28 2.92 13.34
CA PRO A 206 -7.89 2.71 12.03
C PRO A 206 -6.86 2.43 10.92
N THR A 207 -7.22 1.49 10.04
CA THR A 207 -6.48 1.24 8.80
C THR A 207 -7.01 2.15 7.70
N VAL A 208 -6.25 2.28 6.60
CA VAL A 208 -6.75 2.93 5.38
C VAL A 208 -8.07 2.30 4.94
N LEU A 209 -8.20 0.97 4.91
CA LEU A 209 -9.44 0.27 4.60
C LEU A 209 -10.61 0.70 5.50
N GLY A 210 -10.36 0.79 6.82
CA GLY A 210 -11.36 1.23 7.79
C GLY A 210 -11.84 2.64 7.49
N ILE A 211 -10.91 3.57 7.23
CA ILE A 211 -11.24 4.95 6.86
C ILE A 211 -11.97 5.01 5.52
N LEU A 212 -11.51 4.32 4.49
CA LEU A 212 -12.18 4.33 3.18
C LEU A 212 -13.60 3.74 3.24
N THR A 213 -13.82 2.72 4.08
CA THR A 213 -15.08 1.97 4.09
C THR A 213 -16.11 2.55 5.05
N ILE A 214 -15.69 2.85 6.28
CA ILE A 214 -16.58 3.28 7.36
C ILE A 214 -16.11 4.58 8.02
N GLY A 215 -15.15 5.30 7.44
CA GLY A 215 -14.73 6.61 7.93
C GLY A 215 -15.81 7.66 7.73
N LYS A 216 -15.93 8.59 8.69
CA LYS A 216 -16.87 9.72 8.60
C LYS A 216 -16.43 10.74 7.54
N GLU A 217 -15.13 11.01 7.46
CA GLU A 217 -14.55 11.95 6.49
C GLU A 217 -13.32 11.36 5.78
N PRO A 218 -13.48 10.37 4.89
CA PRO A 218 -12.34 9.65 4.31
C PRO A 218 -11.42 10.55 3.48
N ARG A 219 -11.98 11.58 2.80
CA ARG A 219 -11.21 12.56 2.00
C ARG A 219 -10.24 13.39 2.83
N PHE A 220 -10.49 13.57 4.12
CA PHE A 220 -9.57 14.31 4.99
C PHE A 220 -8.23 13.55 5.11
N PHE A 221 -8.28 12.23 5.22
CA PHE A 221 -7.10 11.37 5.37
C PHE A 221 -6.56 10.85 4.04
N VAL A 222 -7.44 10.65 3.06
CA VAL A 222 -7.11 10.15 1.71
C VAL A 222 -7.70 11.10 0.67
N PRO A 223 -7.00 12.20 0.31
CA PRO A 223 -7.56 13.29 -0.50
C PRO A 223 -8.15 12.88 -1.85
N GLY A 224 -7.56 11.85 -2.47
CA GLY A 224 -8.03 11.32 -3.75
C GLY A 224 -9.20 10.34 -3.66
N HIS A 225 -9.78 10.08 -2.48
CA HIS A 225 -10.94 9.21 -2.30
C HIS A 225 -12.24 9.92 -2.70
N TYR A 226 -12.39 10.18 -3.99
CA TYR A 226 -13.63 10.66 -4.59
C TYR A 226 -13.65 10.33 -6.08
N VAL A 227 -14.83 10.46 -6.69
CA VAL A 227 -15.01 10.36 -8.14
C VAL A 227 -15.44 11.73 -8.66
N GLN A 228 -14.72 12.23 -9.66
CA GLN A 228 -15.11 13.43 -10.37
C GLN A 228 -15.97 13.05 -11.57
N PHE A 229 -17.21 13.52 -11.61
CA PHE A 229 -18.12 13.33 -12.72
C PHE A 229 -18.33 14.64 -13.47
N LEU A 230 -18.26 14.61 -14.80
CA LEU A 230 -18.49 15.76 -15.66
C LEU A 230 -19.31 15.35 -16.89
N ARG A 231 -20.48 15.98 -17.06
CA ARG A 231 -21.33 15.84 -18.25
C ARG A 231 -21.10 17.05 -19.14
N VAL A 232 -20.59 16.79 -20.34
CA VAL A 232 -20.27 17.81 -21.34
C VAL A 232 -21.33 17.80 -22.44
N ASP A 233 -21.81 18.98 -22.85
CA ASP A 233 -22.70 19.18 -23.99
C ASP A 233 -21.93 19.31 -25.31
N GLY A 234 -21.20 18.26 -25.63
CA GLY A 234 -20.37 18.25 -26.82
C GLY A 234 -19.47 17.03 -26.85
N THR A 235 -18.44 17.10 -27.68
CA THR A 235 -17.49 16.00 -27.91
C THR A 235 -16.08 16.32 -27.43
N GLU A 236 -15.82 17.59 -27.10
CA GLU A 236 -14.53 18.09 -26.63
C GLU A 236 -14.63 18.60 -25.19
N LEU A 237 -13.55 18.48 -24.41
CA LEU A 237 -13.55 18.88 -23.00
C LEU A 237 -13.81 20.38 -22.78
N GLY A 238 -13.56 21.22 -23.80
CA GLY A 238 -13.82 22.65 -23.78
C GLY A 238 -15.27 23.04 -24.07
N ASP A 239 -16.13 22.09 -24.43
CA ASP A 239 -17.54 22.33 -24.72
C ASP A 239 -18.34 22.66 -23.43
N PRO A 240 -19.54 23.25 -23.55
CA PRO A 240 -20.34 23.66 -22.39
C PRO A 240 -20.63 22.50 -21.42
N ILE A 241 -20.58 22.77 -20.12
CA ILE A 241 -20.84 21.77 -19.08
C ILE A 241 -22.34 21.72 -18.76
N LYS A 242 -22.95 20.52 -18.81
CA LYS A 242 -24.36 20.29 -18.41
C LYS A 242 -24.51 19.99 -16.92
N ASP A 243 -23.62 19.19 -16.38
CA ASP A 243 -23.64 18.76 -14.99
C ASP A 243 -22.20 18.47 -14.53
N GLN A 244 -21.90 18.72 -13.26
CA GLN A 244 -20.63 18.38 -12.65
C GLN A 244 -20.86 17.98 -11.19
N LYS A 245 -20.21 16.89 -10.77
CA LYS A 245 -20.35 16.37 -9.40
C LYS A 245 -19.01 15.88 -8.88
N GLU A 246 -18.71 16.23 -7.64
CA GLU A 246 -17.71 15.52 -6.84
C GLU A 246 -18.44 14.51 -5.96
N ILE A 247 -18.29 13.24 -6.29
CA ILE A 247 -18.90 12.13 -5.55
C ILE A 247 -17.92 11.69 -4.48
N SER A 248 -18.24 12.00 -3.22
CA SER A 248 -17.42 11.71 -2.05
C SER A 248 -18.23 11.19 -0.88
N GLY A 249 -17.55 10.59 0.09
CA GLY A 249 -18.14 9.99 1.28
C GLY A 249 -17.39 8.72 1.64
N SER A 250 -18.04 7.80 2.34
CA SER A 250 -17.55 6.43 2.47
C SER A 250 -17.51 5.71 1.12
N LEU A 251 -16.82 4.58 1.05
CA LEU A 251 -16.81 3.71 -0.13
C LEU A 251 -18.24 3.39 -0.57
N LEU A 252 -19.15 3.10 0.36
CA LEU A 252 -20.53 2.78 0.04
C LEU A 252 -21.26 3.99 -0.56
N ASP A 253 -21.07 5.18 0.01
CA ASP A 253 -21.65 6.42 -0.52
C ASP A 253 -21.17 6.69 -1.93
N ILE A 254 -19.86 6.55 -2.18
CA ILE A 254 -19.29 6.73 -3.51
C ILE A 254 -19.92 5.77 -4.51
N LEU A 255 -19.98 4.47 -4.18
CA LEU A 255 -20.52 3.46 -5.10
C LEU A 255 -22.01 3.69 -5.38
N ARG A 256 -22.81 4.00 -4.35
CA ARG A 256 -24.25 4.27 -4.49
C ARG A 256 -24.52 5.52 -5.32
N ILE A 257 -23.89 6.65 -4.98
CA ILE A 257 -24.10 7.92 -5.68
C ILE A 257 -23.56 7.84 -7.12
N LEU A 258 -22.46 7.10 -7.34
CA LEU A 258 -21.93 6.83 -8.67
C LEU A 258 -22.92 6.04 -9.52
N ASP A 259 -23.45 4.94 -8.99
CA ASP A 259 -24.45 4.13 -9.71
C ASP A 259 -25.70 4.95 -10.05
N GLU A 260 -26.21 5.74 -9.10
CA GLU A 260 -27.35 6.66 -9.30
C GLU A 260 -27.03 7.71 -10.38
N THR A 261 -25.83 8.31 -10.33
CA THR A 261 -25.40 9.32 -11.30
C THR A 261 -25.28 8.74 -12.70
N LEU A 262 -24.74 7.53 -12.84
CA LEU A 262 -24.68 6.82 -14.11
C LEU A 262 -26.09 6.54 -14.64
N GLN A 263 -26.98 6.03 -13.79
CA GLN A 263 -28.35 5.68 -14.19
C GLN A 263 -29.17 6.89 -14.65
N ILE A 264 -29.08 8.02 -13.97
CA ILE A 264 -29.83 9.24 -14.31
C ILE A 264 -29.37 9.85 -15.65
N ASN A 265 -28.11 9.62 -16.05
CA ASN A 265 -27.56 10.16 -17.29
C ASN A 265 -27.77 9.28 -18.52
N ILE A 266 -28.25 8.03 -18.36
CA ILE A 266 -28.57 7.13 -19.46
C ILE A 266 -29.82 7.66 -20.17
N ALA A 267 -29.70 7.96 -21.46
CA ALA A 267 -30.86 8.28 -22.29
C ALA A 267 -31.50 6.98 -22.80
N THR A 268 -32.83 6.88 -22.66
CA THR A 268 -33.61 5.74 -23.16
C THR A 268 -34.50 6.18 -24.30
N ALA A 269 -34.30 5.59 -25.48
CA ALA A 269 -35.21 5.76 -26.60
C ALA A 269 -36.30 4.67 -26.57
N SER A 270 -37.55 5.07 -26.80
CA SER A 270 -38.68 4.15 -26.97
C SER A 270 -39.02 4.03 -28.46
N ASP A 271 -38.87 2.83 -29.03
CA ASP A 271 -39.32 2.55 -30.39
C ASP A 271 -40.76 2.03 -30.35
N ILE A 272 -41.73 2.91 -30.63
CA ILE A 272 -43.17 2.61 -30.63
C ILE A 272 -43.60 2.01 -31.99
N THR A 273 -42.73 2.03 -33.00
CA THR A 273 -43.13 1.81 -34.40
C THR A 273 -42.98 0.37 -34.90
N ARG A 274 -42.31 -0.52 -34.16
CA ARG A 274 -41.94 -1.85 -34.69
C ARG A 274 -42.65 -3.05 -34.08
N GLN A 275 -43.25 -2.96 -32.89
CA GLN A 275 -43.98 -4.05 -32.23
C GLN A 275 -45.08 -3.54 -31.29
N SER A 276 -46.08 -4.37 -30.98
CA SER A 276 -47.14 -4.11 -29.98
C SER A 276 -46.61 -3.95 -28.53
N LEU A 277 -45.30 -4.11 -28.33
CA LEU A 277 -44.57 -4.02 -27.08
C LEU A 277 -43.50 -2.93 -27.21
N GLU A 278 -43.52 -1.96 -26.31
CA GLU A 278 -42.52 -0.90 -26.22
C GLU A 278 -41.15 -1.50 -25.84
N ILE A 279 -40.17 -1.41 -26.74
CA ILE A 279 -38.79 -1.82 -26.45
C ILE A 279 -38.00 -0.57 -26.07
N GLN A 280 -37.67 -0.45 -24.78
CA GLN A 280 -36.74 0.56 -24.29
C GLN A 280 -35.31 0.16 -24.67
N GLN A 281 -34.64 1.01 -25.44
CA GLN A 281 -33.24 0.81 -25.80
C GLN A 281 -32.36 1.95 -25.25
N PRO A 282 -31.63 1.72 -24.16
CA PRO A 282 -30.73 2.74 -23.62
C PRO A 282 -29.56 3.00 -24.58
N ASP A 283 -28.98 4.18 -24.49
CA ASP A 283 -27.74 4.57 -25.18
C ASP A 283 -26.51 3.79 -24.67
N TYR A 284 -26.52 3.42 -23.38
CA TYR A 284 -25.51 2.57 -22.75
C TYR A 284 -26.15 1.56 -21.78
N PRO A 285 -25.66 0.31 -21.72
CA PRO A 285 -26.12 -0.66 -20.75
C PRO A 285 -25.55 -0.34 -19.36
N ILE A 286 -26.43 -0.05 -18.39
CA ILE A 286 -26.06 0.31 -17.01
C ILE A 286 -25.10 -0.72 -16.39
N GLN A 287 -25.29 -2.00 -16.66
CA GLN A 287 -24.44 -3.07 -16.14
C GLN A 287 -22.97 -2.90 -16.57
N ALA A 288 -22.70 -2.49 -17.82
CA ALA A 288 -21.33 -2.27 -18.28
C ALA A 288 -20.71 -1.05 -17.61
N LEU A 289 -21.48 0.05 -17.49
CA LEU A 289 -21.01 1.28 -16.85
C LEU A 289 -20.67 1.05 -15.37
N GLN A 290 -21.56 0.40 -14.63
CA GLN A 290 -21.34 0.04 -13.23
C GLN A 290 -20.10 -0.85 -13.07
N GLN A 291 -19.94 -1.89 -13.91
CA GLN A 291 -18.76 -2.75 -13.82
C GLN A 291 -17.45 -1.98 -14.05
N LEU A 292 -17.39 -1.13 -15.07
CA LEU A 292 -16.18 -0.37 -15.40
C LEU A 292 -15.88 0.71 -14.35
N ALA A 293 -16.89 1.44 -13.89
CA ALA A 293 -16.73 2.50 -12.91
C ALA A 293 -16.37 1.95 -11.51
N ARG A 294 -17.01 0.86 -11.06
CA ARG A 294 -16.66 0.20 -9.80
C ARG A 294 -15.26 -0.42 -9.86
N ASN A 295 -14.84 -0.98 -11.00
CA ASN A 295 -13.47 -1.45 -11.19
C ASN A 295 -12.45 -0.32 -11.09
N ALA A 296 -12.76 0.87 -11.61
CA ALA A 296 -11.89 2.03 -11.45
C ALA A 296 -11.71 2.39 -9.97
N VAL A 297 -12.80 2.45 -9.18
CA VAL A 297 -12.72 2.69 -7.73
C VAL A 297 -11.90 1.61 -7.02
N MET A 298 -12.17 0.33 -7.30
CA MET A 298 -11.50 -0.80 -6.66
C MET A 298 -9.98 -0.84 -6.93
N HIS A 299 -9.58 -0.60 -8.18
CA HIS A 299 -8.19 -0.70 -8.63
C HIS A 299 -7.41 0.62 -8.57
N ARG A 300 -8.04 1.70 -8.09
CA ARG A 300 -7.41 3.01 -7.96
C ARG A 300 -6.11 2.94 -7.17
N SER A 301 -5.12 3.68 -7.62
CA SER A 301 -3.90 3.98 -6.87
C SER A 301 -4.18 4.95 -5.71
N TYR A 302 -4.48 4.42 -4.52
CA TYR A 302 -4.72 5.25 -3.32
C TYR A 302 -3.45 5.81 -2.67
N GLU A 303 -2.30 5.17 -2.89
CA GLU A 303 -1.03 5.54 -2.26
C GLU A 303 -0.21 6.51 -3.12
N GLN A 304 -0.07 6.23 -4.42
CA GLN A 304 0.91 6.94 -5.26
C GLN A 304 0.40 8.30 -5.78
N THR A 305 -0.90 8.60 -5.68
CA THR A 305 -1.48 9.83 -6.24
C THR A 305 -2.77 10.26 -5.56
N ASN A 306 -2.97 11.58 -5.52
CA ASN A 306 -4.21 12.22 -5.06
C ASN A 306 -5.24 12.44 -6.18
N ALA A 307 -4.93 12.08 -7.43
CA ALA A 307 -5.87 12.23 -8.53
C ALA A 307 -7.10 11.33 -8.31
N PRO A 308 -8.35 11.82 -8.46
CA PRO A 308 -9.54 10.99 -8.34
C PRO A 308 -9.73 10.08 -9.55
N VAL A 309 -10.65 9.12 -9.44
CA VAL A 309 -11.27 8.54 -10.65
C VAL A 309 -12.08 9.64 -11.33
N LYS A 310 -12.00 9.74 -12.65
CA LYS A 310 -12.74 10.72 -13.43
C LYS A 310 -13.68 10.02 -14.39
N VAL A 311 -14.92 10.49 -14.46
CA VAL A 311 -15.94 10.03 -15.39
C VAL A 311 -16.38 11.22 -16.22
N TYR A 312 -15.92 11.26 -17.47
CA TYR A 312 -16.32 12.26 -18.46
C TYR A 312 -17.42 11.67 -19.34
N TRP A 313 -18.52 12.38 -19.48
CA TRP A 313 -19.66 11.94 -20.28
C TRP A 313 -19.94 12.97 -21.37
N PHE A 314 -19.52 12.64 -22.59
CA PHE A 314 -19.71 13.43 -23.81
C PHE A 314 -20.97 13.01 -24.56
N ASN A 315 -21.34 13.73 -25.61
CA ASN A 315 -22.50 13.38 -26.42
C ASN A 315 -22.30 12.07 -27.21
N ASP A 316 -21.06 11.70 -27.54
CA ASP A 316 -20.71 10.53 -28.37
C ASP A 316 -20.05 9.37 -27.59
N ARG A 317 -19.60 9.63 -26.35
CA ARG A 317 -18.87 8.62 -25.56
C ARG A 317 -18.85 8.92 -24.06
N ILE A 318 -18.48 7.91 -23.30
CA ILE A 318 -18.12 8.00 -21.87
C ILE A 318 -16.66 7.62 -21.73
N GLU A 319 -15.89 8.42 -21.01
CA GLU A 319 -14.51 8.12 -20.64
C GLU A 319 -14.40 7.94 -19.13
N ILE A 320 -13.87 6.80 -18.69
CA ILE A 320 -13.54 6.55 -17.28
C ILE A 320 -12.03 6.50 -17.17
N GLN A 321 -11.44 7.45 -16.46
CA GLN A 321 -10.01 7.54 -16.21
C GLN A 321 -9.72 7.17 -14.76
N ASN A 322 -8.81 6.21 -14.58
CA ASN A 322 -8.42 5.68 -13.29
C ASN A 322 -6.92 5.93 -13.03
N PRO A 323 -6.56 6.58 -11.92
CA PRO A 323 -5.16 6.75 -11.54
C PRO A 323 -4.52 5.41 -11.19
N GLY A 324 -3.31 5.20 -11.69
CA GLY A 324 -2.55 3.96 -11.54
C GLY A 324 -2.59 3.13 -12.82
N GLY A 325 -1.41 2.66 -13.22
CA GLY A 325 -1.25 1.70 -14.29
C GLY A 325 -1.57 0.26 -13.85
N LEU A 326 -1.22 -0.67 -14.73
CA LEU A 326 -1.32 -2.11 -14.48
C LEU A 326 -0.56 -2.51 -13.20
N PHE A 327 -1.05 -3.55 -12.52
CA PHE A 327 -0.53 -3.94 -11.22
C PHE A 327 -0.21 -5.43 -11.14
N GLY A 328 0.87 -5.75 -10.44
CA GLY A 328 1.27 -7.11 -10.12
C GLY A 328 1.52 -7.94 -11.37
N GLN A 329 0.81 -9.06 -11.51
CA GLN A 329 0.96 -9.96 -12.66
C GLN A 329 0.16 -9.54 -13.91
N VAL A 330 -0.65 -8.48 -13.83
CA VAL A 330 -1.44 -8.00 -14.96
C VAL A 330 -0.55 -7.17 -15.88
N ASN A 331 -0.57 -7.47 -17.17
CA ASN A 331 0.15 -6.77 -18.23
C ASN A 331 -0.78 -6.55 -19.44
N GLN A 332 -0.33 -5.78 -20.43
CA GLN A 332 -1.14 -5.47 -21.62
C GLN A 332 -1.60 -6.72 -22.38
N ALA A 333 -0.82 -7.81 -22.34
CA ALA A 333 -1.14 -9.05 -23.04
C ALA A 333 -2.24 -9.88 -22.35
N ASN A 334 -2.41 -9.77 -21.02
CA ASN A 334 -3.39 -10.55 -20.25
C ASN A 334 -4.56 -9.72 -19.68
N PHE A 335 -4.55 -8.41 -19.88
CA PHE A 335 -5.60 -7.51 -19.39
C PHE A 335 -6.98 -7.92 -19.91
N GLY A 336 -7.93 -8.11 -18.99
CA GLY A 336 -9.30 -8.51 -19.32
C GLY A 336 -9.45 -9.97 -19.77
N GLN A 337 -8.42 -10.81 -19.63
CA GLN A 337 -8.43 -12.25 -19.97
C GLN A 337 -8.50 -13.19 -18.75
N GLY A 338 -8.87 -12.65 -17.57
CA GLY A 338 -9.04 -13.43 -16.34
C GLY A 338 -7.84 -13.47 -15.41
N GLY A 339 -6.66 -13.00 -15.85
CA GLY A 339 -5.55 -12.72 -14.94
C GLY A 339 -5.90 -11.52 -14.05
N THR A 340 -5.87 -11.71 -12.72
CA THR A 340 -6.20 -10.65 -11.76
C THR A 340 -5.16 -10.55 -10.67
N ASP A 341 -4.68 -9.34 -10.43
CA ASP A 341 -3.95 -8.97 -9.23
C ASP A 341 -4.57 -7.69 -8.65
N TYR A 342 -4.54 -7.55 -7.33
CA TYR A 342 -5.28 -6.49 -6.64
C TYR A 342 -4.32 -5.58 -5.89
N ARG A 343 -4.31 -4.30 -6.28
CA ARG A 343 -3.59 -3.24 -5.56
C ARG A 343 -4.14 -3.05 -4.14
N ASN A 344 -5.46 -3.13 -4.01
CA ASN A 344 -6.21 -2.99 -2.76
C ASN A 344 -7.02 -4.28 -2.51
N PRO A 345 -6.37 -5.38 -2.10
CA PRO A 345 -7.01 -6.70 -2.03
C PRO A 345 -8.12 -6.77 -0.96
N HIS A 346 -8.00 -6.00 0.12
CA HIS A 346 -9.00 -5.96 1.19
C HIS A 346 -10.16 -5.03 0.84
N LEU A 347 -9.89 -3.91 0.17
CA LEU A 347 -10.94 -3.07 -0.40
C LEU A 347 -11.79 -3.86 -1.42
N ALA A 348 -11.14 -4.63 -2.30
CA ALA A 348 -11.81 -5.55 -3.22
C ALA A 348 -12.61 -6.64 -2.48
N GLY A 349 -12.18 -7.05 -1.29
CA GLY A 349 -12.94 -7.93 -0.42
C GLY A 349 -14.21 -7.30 0.10
N VAL A 350 -14.11 -6.12 0.71
CA VAL A 350 -15.25 -5.34 1.19
C VAL A 350 -16.28 -5.12 0.07
N MET A 351 -15.84 -4.67 -1.12
CA MET A 351 -16.75 -4.45 -2.25
C MET A 351 -17.45 -5.74 -2.71
N LYS A 352 -16.77 -6.89 -2.60
CA LYS A 352 -17.36 -8.20 -2.94
C LYS A 352 -18.35 -8.64 -1.87
N ASP A 353 -18.00 -8.48 -0.61
CA ASP A 353 -18.85 -8.87 0.52
C ASP A 353 -20.13 -8.02 0.56
N LEU A 354 -20.04 -6.75 0.14
CA LEU A 354 -21.19 -5.85 -0.08
C LEU A 354 -21.94 -6.09 -1.41
N GLY A 355 -21.52 -7.04 -2.24
CA GLY A 355 -22.20 -7.40 -3.49
C GLY A 355 -21.98 -6.46 -4.68
N TYR A 356 -21.07 -5.49 -4.59
CA TYR A 356 -20.80 -4.53 -5.66
C TYR A 356 -19.95 -5.08 -6.81
N VAL A 357 -19.06 -6.04 -6.51
CA VAL A 357 -18.14 -6.65 -7.49
C VAL A 357 -18.10 -8.17 -7.35
N GLN A 358 -17.75 -8.83 -8.46
CA GLN A 358 -17.46 -10.27 -8.49
C GLN A 358 -15.95 -10.48 -8.49
N ARG A 359 -15.48 -11.53 -7.79
CA ARG A 359 -14.07 -11.99 -7.91
C ARG A 359 -13.90 -12.80 -9.22
N PHE A 360 -12.66 -13.14 -9.57
CA PHE A 360 -12.27 -14.00 -10.71
C PHE A 360 -12.20 -13.35 -12.11
N GLY A 361 -12.02 -12.03 -12.20
CA GLY A 361 -11.71 -11.38 -13.48
C GLY A 361 -12.85 -11.35 -14.52
N TYR A 362 -14.08 -11.67 -14.11
CA TYR A 362 -15.26 -11.67 -14.99
C TYR A 362 -15.79 -10.27 -15.32
N GLY A 363 -15.37 -9.23 -14.61
CA GLY A 363 -15.94 -7.87 -14.75
C GLY A 363 -15.81 -7.31 -16.17
N ILE A 364 -14.60 -7.26 -16.72
CA ILE A 364 -14.36 -6.74 -18.08
C ILE A 364 -15.06 -7.60 -19.16
N PRO A 365 -14.94 -8.95 -19.16
CA PRO A 365 -15.71 -9.79 -20.09
C PRO A 365 -17.24 -9.60 -19.99
N THR A 366 -17.77 -9.31 -18.80
CA THR A 366 -19.20 -9.06 -18.60
C THR A 366 -19.61 -7.71 -19.17
N ALA A 367 -18.81 -6.66 -18.93
CA ALA A 367 -19.05 -5.35 -19.54
C ALA A 367 -19.01 -5.39 -21.07
N LYS A 368 -18.02 -6.10 -21.66
CA LYS A 368 -17.92 -6.30 -23.12
C LYS A 368 -19.18 -6.97 -23.69
N ARG A 369 -19.65 -8.05 -23.07
CA ARG A 369 -20.88 -8.76 -23.49
C ARG A 369 -22.13 -7.91 -23.34
N ALA A 370 -22.22 -7.09 -22.30
CA ALA A 370 -23.35 -6.18 -22.11
C ALA A 370 -23.39 -5.09 -23.19
N LEU A 371 -22.24 -4.50 -23.54
CA LEU A 371 -22.11 -3.52 -24.62
C LEU A 371 -22.50 -4.12 -25.98
N GLU A 372 -21.96 -5.30 -26.30
CA GLU A 372 -22.27 -6.03 -27.54
C GLU A 372 -23.77 -6.32 -27.68
N ARG A 373 -24.42 -6.80 -26.61
CA ARG A 373 -25.87 -7.07 -26.59
C ARG A 373 -26.71 -5.80 -26.77
N ASN A 374 -26.24 -4.66 -26.31
CA ASN A 374 -26.92 -3.37 -26.47
C ASN A 374 -26.63 -2.70 -27.84
N GLY A 375 -25.72 -3.26 -28.64
CA GLY A 375 -25.33 -2.70 -29.94
C GLY A 375 -24.26 -1.60 -29.86
N ASN A 376 -23.61 -1.42 -28.71
CA ASN A 376 -22.49 -0.49 -28.59
C ASN A 376 -21.21 -1.11 -29.17
N PRO A 377 -20.26 -0.29 -29.68
CA PRO A 377 -18.92 -0.73 -29.99
C PRO A 377 -18.20 -1.35 -28.77
N PRO A 378 -17.19 -2.21 -28.99
CA PRO A 378 -16.38 -2.72 -27.89
C PRO A 378 -15.67 -1.57 -27.16
N PRO A 379 -15.48 -1.67 -25.83
CA PRO A 379 -14.80 -0.63 -25.06
C PRO A 379 -13.31 -0.55 -25.45
N GLU A 380 -12.81 0.67 -25.62
CA GLU A 380 -11.43 0.97 -25.98
C GLU A 380 -10.64 1.25 -24.68
N PHE A 381 -9.60 0.47 -24.39
CA PHE A 381 -8.78 0.65 -23.19
C PHE A 381 -7.44 1.30 -23.52
N SER A 382 -7.05 2.33 -22.77
CA SER A 382 -5.66 2.84 -22.71
C SER A 382 -4.99 2.33 -21.45
N LEU A 383 -3.86 1.65 -21.61
CA LEU A 383 -3.11 1.02 -20.53
C LEU A 383 -1.70 1.63 -20.48
N ASP A 384 -1.57 2.66 -19.65
CA ASP A 384 -0.30 3.35 -19.42
C ASP A 384 0.29 2.96 -18.05
N ASP A 385 1.57 3.28 -17.82
CA ASP A 385 2.26 2.94 -16.56
C ASP A 385 1.69 3.72 -15.37
N THR A 386 1.15 4.91 -15.61
CA THR A 386 0.72 5.85 -14.56
C THR A 386 -0.79 6.00 -14.45
N PHE A 387 -1.55 5.67 -15.50
CA PHE A 387 -3.00 5.70 -15.50
C PHE A 387 -3.59 4.63 -16.42
N THR A 388 -4.85 4.29 -16.18
CA THR A 388 -5.64 3.44 -17.08
C THR A 388 -6.91 4.18 -17.45
N SER A 389 -7.37 4.02 -18.68
CA SER A 389 -8.66 4.58 -19.08
C SER A 389 -9.45 3.62 -19.95
N VAL A 390 -10.77 3.82 -19.97
CA VAL A 390 -11.68 3.14 -20.89
C VAL A 390 -12.61 4.15 -21.53
N ILE A 391 -12.76 4.04 -22.85
CA ILE A 391 -13.71 4.81 -23.66
C ILE A 391 -14.82 3.87 -24.12
N ILE A 392 -16.05 4.31 -23.90
CA ILE A 392 -17.27 3.59 -24.27
C ILE A 392 -18.04 4.49 -25.23
N ARG A 393 -18.14 4.10 -26.50
CA ARG A 393 -18.85 4.90 -27.50
C ARG A 393 -20.35 4.62 -27.48
N SER A 394 -21.14 5.64 -27.81
CA SER A 394 -22.58 5.48 -28.03
C SER A 394 -22.82 4.48 -29.15
N LYS A 395 -24.02 3.89 -29.17
CA LYS A 395 -24.47 3.11 -30.32
C LYS A 395 -24.55 4.01 -31.57
N PRO A 396 -24.20 3.48 -32.76
CA PRO A 396 -24.28 4.21 -34.03
C PRO A 396 -25.72 4.48 -34.48
#